data_AF-V2UCW7-F1
#
_entry.id   AF-V2UCW7-F1
#
_cell.length_a   1.000
_cell.length_b   1.000
_cell.length_c   1.000
_cell.angle_alpha   90.00
_cell.angle_beta   90.00
_cell.angle_gamma   90.00
#
_symmetry.space_group_name_H-M   'P 1'
#
loop_
_entity.id
_entity.type
_entity.pdbx_description
1 polymer ?
#
loop_
_entity_poly.entity_id
_entity_poly.type
_entity_poly.pdbx_seq_one_letter_code
_entity_poly.pdbx_strand_id
1 'polypeptide(L)'
;MLHFVINVEEWVRRIHAVKVPVGVINSIEDALAEPQIQHRQMLVNLPHSLNAQFKMIASPIKLSDTPVEYRQAPPQLGEHTAYILSRFKSAEELQALKQQGIIDGKIA
;
A
#
# COMPACT_ATOMS: atom_id res chain seq x y z
N MET A 1 37.54 -26.62 18.28
CA MET A 1 36.96 -25.29 18.54
C MET A 1 36.25 -24.81 17.27
N LEU A 2 35.14 -25.44 16.89
CA LEU A 2 34.37 -25.21 15.64
C LEU A 2 32.85 -25.27 15.94
N HIS A 3 32.41 -24.73 17.08
CA HIS A 3 31.02 -24.89 17.56
C HIS A 3 30.03 -23.87 16.96
N PHE A 4 30.44 -22.99 16.05
CA PHE A 4 29.62 -21.87 15.55
C PHE A 4 29.46 -21.86 14.02
N VAL A 5 29.23 -23.01 13.39
CA VAL A 5 28.98 -23.07 11.93
C VAL A 5 27.63 -23.73 11.64
N ILE A 6 26.54 -23.17 12.18
CA ILE A 6 25.20 -23.48 11.68
C ILE A 6 24.48 -22.17 11.34
N ASN A 7 23.74 -22.17 10.23
CA ASN A 7 23.06 -21.00 9.68
C ASN A 7 21.74 -20.71 10.41
N VAL A 8 21.13 -19.58 10.06
CA VAL A 8 19.90 -19.10 10.71
C VAL A 8 18.77 -20.10 10.55
N GLU A 9 18.63 -20.71 9.37
CA GLU A 9 17.59 -21.70 9.07
C GLU A 9 17.70 -22.92 9.97
N GLU A 10 18.91 -23.41 10.20
CA GLU A 10 19.16 -24.56 11.07
C GLU A 10 18.86 -24.25 12.54
N TRP A 11 19.19 -23.03 13.01
CA TRP A 11 18.81 -22.59 14.35
C TRP A 11 17.30 -22.52 14.53
N VAL A 12 16.59 -21.89 13.59
CA VAL A 12 15.13 -21.80 13.58
C VAL A 12 14.50 -23.19 13.62
N ARG A 13 14.98 -24.11 12.77
CA ARG A 13 14.49 -25.49 12.70
C ARG A 13 14.65 -26.23 14.04
N ARG A 14 15.82 -26.13 14.68
CA ARG A 14 16.11 -26.80 15.96
C ARG A 14 15.27 -26.26 17.10
N ILE A 15 15.15 -24.93 17.21
CA ILE A 15 14.39 -24.27 18.29
C ILE A 15 12.89 -24.50 18.10
N HIS A 16 12.38 -24.43 16.88
CA HIS A 16 10.99 -24.71 16.56
C HIS A 16 10.60 -26.17 16.88
N ALA A 17 11.52 -27.14 16.66
CA ALA A 17 11.27 -28.55 16.96
C ALA A 17 10.95 -28.81 18.45
N VAL A 18 11.48 -27.99 19.36
CA VAL A 18 11.18 -28.03 20.80
C VAL A 18 10.04 -27.09 21.21
N LYS A 19 9.26 -26.60 20.25
CA LYS A 19 8.07 -25.75 20.45
C LYS A 19 8.34 -24.39 21.08
N VAL A 20 9.59 -23.92 21.01
CA VAL A 20 9.93 -22.55 21.40
C VAL A 20 9.67 -21.63 20.20
N PRO A 21 8.92 -20.52 20.37
CA PRO A 21 8.71 -19.54 19.31
C PRO A 21 10.04 -18.96 18.83
N VAL A 22 10.26 -19.02 17.52
CA VAL A 22 11.46 -18.52 16.85
C VAL A 22 11.10 -18.14 15.43
N GLY A 23 11.76 -17.11 14.90
CA GLY A 23 11.60 -16.65 13.53
C GLY A 23 12.87 -15.95 13.06
N VAL A 24 13.01 -15.85 11.74
CA VAL A 24 14.09 -15.08 11.12
C VAL A 24 13.76 -13.58 11.17
N ILE A 25 14.80 -12.74 11.20
CA ILE A 25 14.64 -11.31 10.95
C ILE A 25 14.71 -11.11 9.44
N ASN A 26 13.55 -10.93 8.82
CA ASN A 26 13.44 -10.75 7.37
C ASN A 26 13.83 -9.33 6.95
N SER A 27 14.44 -9.21 5.77
CA SER A 27 14.46 -7.94 5.04
C SER A 27 13.05 -7.58 4.56
N ILE A 28 12.86 -6.35 4.05
CA ILE A 28 11.57 -5.97 3.46
C ILE A 28 11.24 -6.88 2.26
N GLU A 29 12.21 -7.19 1.42
CA GLU A 29 12.02 -8.06 0.25
C GLU A 29 11.59 -9.47 0.67
N ASP A 30 12.29 -10.07 1.65
CA ASP A 30 11.96 -11.40 2.17
C ASP A 30 10.56 -11.40 2.79
N ALA A 31 10.25 -10.39 3.61
CA ALA A 31 8.94 -10.27 4.25
C ALA A 31 7.80 -10.19 3.23
N LEU A 32 8.00 -9.48 2.12
CA LEU A 32 7.00 -9.36 1.05
C LEU A 32 6.88 -10.63 0.19
N ALA A 33 7.90 -11.47 0.17
CA ALA A 33 7.91 -12.76 -0.52
C ALA A 33 7.30 -13.91 0.30
N GLU A 34 7.10 -13.72 1.61
CA GLU A 34 6.57 -14.75 2.53
C GLU A 34 5.26 -15.39 2.03
N PRO A 35 5.11 -16.72 2.12
CA PRO A 35 3.88 -17.41 1.72
C PRO A 35 2.63 -16.85 2.41
N GLN A 36 2.75 -16.39 3.66
CA GLN A 36 1.66 -15.81 4.41
C GLN A 36 1.18 -14.48 3.81
N ILE A 37 2.08 -13.65 3.28
CA ILE A 37 1.73 -12.39 2.61
C ILE A 37 0.91 -12.67 1.34
N GLN A 38 1.32 -13.67 0.56
CA GLN A 38 0.61 -14.09 -0.65
C GLN A 38 -0.75 -14.69 -0.32
N HIS A 39 -0.80 -15.64 0.63
CA HIS A 39 -2.03 -16.32 1.05
C HIS A 39 -3.07 -15.32 1.58
N ARG A 40 -2.62 -14.28 2.30
CA ARG A 40 -3.48 -13.23 2.85
C ARG A 40 -3.74 -12.07 1.90
N GLN A 41 -3.24 -12.12 0.66
CA GLN A 41 -3.40 -11.04 -0.33
C GLN A 41 -3.01 -9.68 0.27
N MET A 42 -1.78 -9.62 0.81
CA MET A 42 -1.27 -8.47 1.55
C MET A 42 -0.61 -7.41 0.64
N LEU A 43 -0.60 -7.65 -0.66
CA LEU A 43 -0.17 -6.69 -1.67
C LEU A 43 -1.28 -6.48 -2.68
N VAL A 44 -1.58 -5.22 -2.98
CA VAL A 44 -2.53 -4.82 -4.01
C VAL A 44 -1.83 -3.99 -5.07
N ASN A 45 -2.20 -4.19 -6.32
CA ASN A 45 -1.71 -3.41 -7.45
C ASN A 45 -2.82 -2.46 -7.91
N LEU A 46 -2.57 -1.15 -7.80
CA LEU A 46 -3.49 -0.09 -8.19
C LEU A 46 -2.80 0.80 -9.21
N PRO A 47 -3.05 0.63 -10.52
CA PRO A 47 -2.45 1.47 -11.54
C PRO A 47 -2.62 2.95 -11.23
N HIS A 48 -1.49 3.65 -11.12
CA HIS A 48 -1.43 5.09 -10.85
C HIS A 48 -0.87 5.82 -12.08
N SER A 49 -1.25 7.08 -12.28
CA SER A 49 -0.81 7.88 -13.43
C SER A 49 0.72 7.99 -13.56
N LEU A 50 1.43 8.01 -12.43
CA LEU A 50 2.89 8.04 -12.36
C LEU A 50 3.54 6.65 -12.36
N ASN A 51 2.77 5.59 -12.10
CA ASN A 51 3.26 4.21 -12.03
C ASN A 51 2.13 3.21 -12.28
N ALA A 52 2.10 2.61 -13.47
CA ALA A 52 1.08 1.63 -13.87
C ALA A 52 1.13 0.32 -13.05
N GLN A 53 2.26 0.02 -12.40
CA GLN A 53 2.46 -1.13 -11.53
C GLN A 53 2.60 -0.72 -10.06
N PHE A 54 1.88 0.32 -9.64
CA PHE A 54 1.95 0.80 -8.26
C PHE A 54 1.38 -0.26 -7.30
N LYS A 55 2.27 -0.84 -6.51
CA LYS A 55 1.95 -1.82 -5.46
C LYS A 55 1.95 -1.13 -4.11
N MET A 56 0.96 -1.48 -3.28
CA MET A 56 0.90 -1.04 -1.89
C MET A 56 0.51 -2.18 -0.95
N ILE A 57 0.79 -1.99 0.34
CA ILE A 57 0.39 -2.92 1.39
C ILE A 57 -1.13 -2.86 1.55
N ALA A 58 -1.78 -4.02 1.50
CA ALA A 58 -3.20 -4.15 1.76
C ALA A 58 -3.48 -4.08 3.27
N SER A 59 -4.71 -3.73 3.64
CA SER A 59 -5.23 -3.89 5.00
C SER A 59 -4.98 -5.31 5.52
N PRO A 60 -4.40 -5.46 6.74
CA PRO A 60 -4.21 -6.77 7.38
C PRO A 60 -5.51 -7.38 7.89
N ILE A 61 -6.54 -6.54 8.08
CA ILE A 61 -7.86 -6.93 8.57
C ILE A 61 -8.71 -7.40 7.38
N LYS A 62 -9.23 -8.63 7.48
CA LYS A 62 -10.16 -9.21 6.52
C LYS A 62 -11.52 -9.34 7.18
N LEU A 63 -12.51 -8.61 6.67
CA LEU A 63 -13.88 -8.61 7.16
C LEU A 63 -14.72 -9.48 6.22
N SER A 64 -15.55 -10.37 6.79
CA SER A 64 -16.42 -11.27 6.02
C SER A 64 -17.58 -10.52 5.37
N ASP A 65 -18.20 -9.61 6.12
CA ASP A 65 -19.45 -8.96 5.72
C ASP A 65 -19.20 -7.68 4.92
N THR A 66 -18.09 -7.01 5.21
CA THR A 66 -17.67 -5.76 4.55
C THR A 66 -16.21 -5.81 4.13
N PRO A 67 -15.84 -6.67 3.16
CA PRO A 67 -14.47 -6.76 2.68
C PRO A 67 -13.89 -5.40 2.26
N VAL A 68 -12.60 -5.18 2.52
CA VAL A 68 -11.92 -3.95 2.11
C VAL A 68 -11.78 -3.93 0.59
N GLU A 69 -12.26 -2.85 -0.04
CA GLU A 69 -12.14 -2.60 -1.47
C GLU A 69 -11.06 -1.57 -1.77
N TYR A 70 -10.26 -1.83 -2.81
CA TYR A 70 -9.25 -0.91 -3.32
C TYR A 70 -9.67 -0.42 -4.69
N ARG A 71 -10.30 0.75 -4.74
CA ARG A 71 -10.98 1.25 -5.94
C ARG A 71 -10.12 2.16 -6.81
N GLN A 72 -9.31 3.01 -6.20
CA GLN A 72 -8.51 4.02 -6.88
C GLN A 72 -7.14 4.09 -6.23
N ALA A 73 -6.12 4.34 -7.05
CA ALA A 73 -4.80 4.71 -6.55
C ALA A 73 -4.87 6.06 -5.80
N PRO A 74 -3.86 6.38 -4.95
CA PRO A 74 -3.80 7.69 -4.30
C PRO A 74 -3.90 8.82 -5.34
N PRO A 75 -4.69 9.87 -5.10
CA PRO A 75 -4.84 10.96 -6.05
C PRO A 75 -3.56 11.78 -6.15
N GLN A 76 -3.33 12.36 -7.32
CA GLN A 76 -2.34 13.42 -7.47
C GLN A 76 -2.80 14.71 -6.77
N LEU A 77 -1.84 15.61 -6.55
CA LEU A 77 -2.13 16.95 -6.05
C LEU A 77 -3.18 17.63 -6.94
N GLY A 78 -4.30 18.01 -6.32
CA GLY A 78 -5.38 18.72 -6.98
C GLY A 78 -6.28 17.89 -7.92
N GLU A 79 -6.09 16.57 -8.04
CA GLU A 79 -6.79 15.73 -9.03
C GLU A 79 -8.33 15.83 -8.94
N HIS A 80 -8.86 15.96 -7.72
CA HIS A 80 -10.30 16.04 -7.48
C HIS A 80 -10.81 17.46 -7.17
N THR A 81 -9.96 18.50 -7.23
CA THR A 81 -10.34 19.86 -6.83
C THR A 81 -11.55 20.37 -7.61
N ALA A 82 -11.51 20.30 -8.94
CA ALA A 82 -12.62 20.76 -9.78
C ALA A 82 -13.89 19.93 -9.56
N TYR A 83 -13.78 18.59 -9.48
CA TYR A 83 -14.91 17.68 -9.26
C TYR A 83 -15.63 17.92 -7.93
N ILE A 84 -14.88 18.22 -6.87
CA ILE A 84 -15.46 18.48 -5.55
C ILE A 84 -16.08 19.88 -5.54
N LEU A 85 -15.36 20.90 -6.01
CA LEU A 85 -15.83 22.29 -5.95
C LEU A 85 -17.01 22.56 -6.89
N SER A 86 -17.15 21.84 -8.01
CA SER A 86 -18.29 21.98 -8.93
C SER A 86 -19.63 21.62 -8.28
N ARG A 87 -19.62 20.97 -7.11
CA ARG A 87 -20.83 20.71 -6.32
C ARG A 87 -21.34 21.96 -5.60
N PHE A 88 -20.52 23.00 -5.49
CA PHE A 88 -20.78 24.21 -4.69
C PHE A 88 -20.54 25.52 -5.45
N LYS A 89 -19.86 25.46 -6.60
CA LYS A 89 -19.39 26.62 -7.37
C LYS A 89 -19.75 26.48 -8.84
N SER A 90 -20.09 27.59 -9.48
CA SER A 90 -20.30 27.64 -10.92
C SER A 90 -18.97 27.49 -11.69
N ALA A 91 -19.05 27.19 -12.99
CA ALA A 91 -17.87 27.09 -13.83
C ALA A 91 -17.08 28.42 -13.89
N GLU A 92 -17.79 29.55 -13.87
CA GLU A 92 -17.20 30.89 -13.85
C GLU A 92 -16.45 31.16 -12.54
N GLU A 93 -17.04 30.79 -11.40
CA GLU A 93 -16.39 30.92 -10.09
C GLU A 93 -15.12 30.05 -10.01
N LEU A 94 -15.16 28.81 -10.50
CA LEU A 94 -13.99 27.92 -10.54
C LEU A 94 -12.86 28.51 -11.40
N GLN A 95 -13.21 29.08 -12.54
CA GLN A 95 -12.25 29.74 -13.42
C GLN A 95 -11.63 30.99 -12.76
N ALA A 96 -12.42 31.78 -12.03
CA ALA A 96 -11.91 32.93 -11.28
C ALA A 96 -10.94 32.51 -10.17
N LEU A 97 -11.27 31.47 -9.38
CA LEU A 97 -10.39 30.94 -8.34
C LEU A 97 -9.06 30.44 -8.91
N LYS A 98 -9.11 29.80 -10.07
CA LYS A 98 -7.92 29.34 -10.78
C LYS A 98 -7.05 30.50 -11.27
N GLN A 99 -7.65 31.53 -11.86
CA GLN A 99 -6.92 32.73 -12.32
C GLN A 99 -6.25 33.47 -11.17
N GLN A 100 -6.83 33.43 -9.98
CA GLN A 100 -6.26 34.01 -8.76
C GLN A 100 -5.18 33.13 -8.11
N GLY A 101 -4.93 31.92 -8.63
CA GLY A 101 -3.96 30.98 -8.06
C GLY A 101 -4.41 30.37 -6.73
N ILE A 102 -5.70 30.41 -6.41
CA ILE A 102 -6.27 29.84 -5.17
C ILE A 102 -6.39 28.31 -5.29
N ILE A 103 -6.61 27.81 -6.51
CA ILE A 103 -6.70 26.38 -6.82
C ILE A 103 -5.76 25.99 -7.96
N ASP A 104 -5.19 24.80 -7.87
CA ASP A 104 -4.26 24.23 -8.85
C ASP A 104 -4.97 23.68 -10.11
N GLY A 105 -4.23 23.52 -11.22
CA GLY A 105 -4.51 22.50 -12.25
C GLY A 105 -5.71 22.69 -13.20
N LYS A 106 -5.81 21.88 -14.27
CA LYS A 106 -6.78 21.99 -15.38
C LYS A 106 -8.24 21.94 -14.89
N ILE A 107 -9.08 22.86 -15.40
CA ILE A 107 -10.53 22.66 -15.38
C ILE A 107 -10.79 21.61 -16.46
N ALA A 108 -11.60 20.61 -16.14
CA ALA A 108 -12.00 19.59 -17.11
C ALA A 108 -12.53 20.22 -18.40
#